data_AF-A0A963NPN2-F1
#
_entry.id   AF-A0A963NPN2-F1
#
_cell.length_a   1.000
_cell.length_b   1.000
_cell.length_c   1.000
_cell.angle_alpha   90.00
_cell.angle_beta   90.00
_cell.angle_gamma   90.00
#
_symmetry.space_group_name_H-M   'P 1'
#
loop_
_entity.id
_entity.type
_entity.pdbx_description
1 polymer ?
#
loop_
_entity_poly.entity_id
_entity_poly.type
_entity_poly.pdbx_seq_one_letter_code
_entity_poly.pdbx_strand_id
1 'polypeptide(L)'
;MELVLDRAANQLVVNGRTMCGHRRWEAAVLAVLIEGGHASAATAAGSSQIDALLSHWGQAAPLTRKQWALIWQSLRSMFAAAGAEAAWSARLHHPPRGATVGPWWWASRPGDRIEIVGSPPMASALPLPRLTGDADARGAAGICERFLVAQGLLSDGQLQAASDALTDDAAWAGVTPETQALRLLRLGEVALLRRDFVRAWGAWRAAADTTATCDVAEAYLGGQVALLEHRIAYAQHPVADAARILARVSPLIRRPACARHLEVDTLSRGLTLNVAALCERRWIEQHTGREPSTTLMAHAGQALAYWMAALFGFLVSNQHEQVQNMCSNVGYLFQRQCELDIDASAESALRWYALAQAWHNRFDLPEGNVWEYIFLGDFWLARRDVRVLLDQPASLGTWAGRHPGQASFYEYAARRAREIGEPRQIAHTALNLWRFSRERGQLAAMRQALAHLERTLDAHPDLRVILTAEGYSLPGSGRRAAGPRPAQPRLPPHHAHPAGDAGAVA
;
A
#
# COMPACT_ATOMS: atom_id res chain seq x y z
N MET A 1 -4.81 22.96 22.09
CA MET A 1 -3.66 22.35 22.79
C MET A 1 -2.73 21.80 21.73
N GLU A 2 -1.42 21.95 21.89
CA GLU A 2 -0.43 21.32 21.02
C GLU A 2 0.07 20.03 21.70
N LEU A 3 -0.04 18.90 21.00
CA LEU A 3 0.37 17.60 21.49
C LEU A 3 1.11 16.86 20.38
N VAL A 4 2.39 16.55 20.58
CA VAL A 4 3.15 15.65 19.70
C VAL A 4 3.45 14.38 20.46
N LEU A 5 3.15 13.21 19.88
CA LEU A 5 3.42 11.90 20.49
C LEU A 5 4.41 11.12 19.63
N ASP A 6 5.64 10.95 20.10
CA ASP A 6 6.58 10.02 19.47
C ASP A 6 6.45 8.64 20.13
N ARG A 7 5.84 7.71 19.40
CA ARG A 7 5.59 6.35 19.90
C ARG A 7 6.87 5.55 20.05
N ALA A 8 7.82 5.72 19.12
CA ALA A 8 9.05 4.93 19.06
C ALA A 8 10.04 5.38 20.13
N ALA A 9 10.18 6.69 20.31
CA ALA A 9 11.00 7.26 21.36
C ALA A 9 10.30 7.27 22.74
N ASN A 10 9.00 6.93 22.78
CA ASN A 10 8.14 7.07 23.94
C ASN A 10 8.19 8.50 24.52
N GLN A 11 8.09 9.51 23.66
CA GLN A 11 8.17 10.92 24.02
C GLN A 11 6.84 11.63 23.76
N LEU A 12 6.57 12.65 24.58
CA LEU A 12 5.41 13.51 24.46
C LEU A 12 5.86 14.97 24.48
N VAL A 13 5.40 15.78 23.53
CA VAL A 13 5.54 17.23 23.56
C VAL A 13 4.18 17.82 23.85
N VAL A 14 4.02 18.49 25.00
CA VAL A 14 2.76 19.13 25.39
C VAL A 14 2.99 20.63 25.49
N ASN A 15 2.32 21.42 24.64
CA ASN A 15 2.48 22.87 24.54
C ASN A 15 3.96 23.30 24.48
N GLY A 16 4.74 22.64 23.61
CA GLY A 16 6.16 22.90 23.41
C GLY A 16 7.12 22.32 24.46
N ARG A 17 6.62 21.61 25.49
CA ARG A 17 7.47 20.93 26.48
C ARG A 17 7.62 19.45 26.17
N THR A 18 8.84 19.04 25.84
CA THR A 18 9.19 17.63 25.58
C THR A 18 9.44 16.88 26.88
N MET A 19 8.84 15.69 27.00
CA MET A 19 8.97 14.77 28.13
C MET A 19 9.15 13.36 27.60
N CYS A 20 10.03 12.59 28.23
CA CYS A 20 10.17 11.17 27.94
C CYS A 20 9.31 10.36 28.92
N GLY A 21 8.58 9.38 28.41
CA GLY A 21 7.75 8.53 29.22
C GLY A 21 8.57 7.64 30.15
N HIS A 22 8.14 7.52 31.40
CA HIS A 22 8.79 6.70 32.41
C HIS A 22 8.57 5.20 32.17
N ARG A 23 7.48 4.87 31.46
CA ARG A 23 7.11 3.50 31.07
C ARG A 23 7.04 3.44 29.55
N ARG A 24 7.51 2.31 29.00
CA ARG A 24 7.67 2.04 27.56
C ARG A 24 6.47 2.40 26.67
N TRP A 25 5.24 2.37 27.19
CA TRP A 25 4.02 2.48 26.39
C TRP A 25 3.20 3.74 26.60
N GLU A 26 3.70 4.75 27.29
CA GLU A 26 2.89 5.93 27.64
C GLU A 26 2.47 6.71 26.40
N ALA A 27 3.40 7.10 25.54
CA ALA A 27 3.08 7.81 24.31
C ALA A 27 2.25 6.92 23.37
N ALA A 28 2.58 5.63 23.29
CA ALA A 28 1.92 4.65 22.46
C ALA A 28 0.45 4.42 22.84
N VAL A 29 0.15 4.25 24.13
CA VAL A 29 -1.22 4.07 24.65
C VAL A 29 -2.09 5.30 24.37
N LEU A 30 -1.55 6.50 24.58
CA LEU A 30 -2.28 7.72 24.30
C LEU A 30 -2.52 7.92 22.79
N ALA A 31 -1.53 7.57 21.96
CA ALA A 31 -1.66 7.59 20.51
C ALA A 31 -2.76 6.65 20.02
N VAL A 32 -2.86 5.43 20.57
CA VAL A 32 -3.95 4.49 20.25
C VAL A 32 -5.32 5.11 20.49
N LEU A 33 -5.54 5.76 21.63
CA LEU A 33 -6.82 6.40 21.95
C LEU A 33 -7.18 7.51 20.95
N ILE A 34 -6.18 8.25 20.50
CA ILE A 34 -6.35 9.40 19.60
C ILE A 34 -6.56 8.93 18.15
N GLU A 35 -5.70 8.04 17.63
CA GLU A 35 -5.77 7.53 16.24
C GLU A 35 -6.98 6.63 16.03
N GLY A 36 -7.33 5.81 17.03
CA GLY A 36 -8.45 4.86 16.93
C GLY A 36 -9.84 5.50 16.93
N GLY A 37 -9.94 6.85 16.97
CA GLY A 37 -11.23 7.54 17.00
C GLY A 37 -12.03 7.27 18.26
N HIS A 38 -11.35 6.87 19.34
CA HIS A 38 -11.95 6.58 20.64
C HIS A 38 -12.29 7.89 21.35
N ALA A 39 -13.24 8.65 20.81
CA ALA A 39 -13.59 10.00 21.25
C ALA A 39 -14.83 10.08 22.16
N SER A 40 -15.54 8.97 22.35
CA SER A 40 -16.79 8.93 23.13
C SER A 40 -16.94 7.62 23.88
N ALA A 41 -17.88 7.54 24.81
CA ALA A 41 -18.23 6.30 25.50
C ALA A 41 -18.65 5.17 24.53
N ALA A 42 -19.28 5.50 23.41
CA ALA A 42 -19.71 4.53 22.40
C ALA A 42 -18.54 3.96 21.58
N THR A 43 -17.43 4.70 21.49
CA THR A 43 -16.22 4.30 20.77
C THR A 43 -15.06 4.03 21.71
N ALA A 44 -15.29 3.84 23.01
CA ALA A 44 -14.22 3.71 23.99
C ALA A 44 -13.42 2.39 23.82
N ALA A 45 -12.11 2.45 24.04
CA ALA A 45 -11.20 1.31 23.89
C ALA A 45 -11.05 0.53 25.21
N GLY A 46 -11.24 -0.78 25.16
CA GLY A 46 -10.95 -1.68 26.29
C GLY A 46 -9.46 -2.02 26.42
N SER A 47 -9.03 -2.50 27.59
CA SER A 47 -7.63 -2.90 27.81
C SER A 47 -7.15 -3.98 26.83
N SER A 48 -8.00 -4.95 26.48
CA SER A 48 -7.67 -5.99 25.50
C SER A 48 -7.42 -5.46 24.09
N GLN A 49 -8.16 -4.41 23.67
CA GLN A 49 -7.98 -3.78 22.36
C GLN A 49 -6.66 -3.00 22.30
N ILE A 50 -6.33 -2.27 23.37
CA ILE A 50 -5.06 -1.54 23.43
C ILE A 50 -3.90 -2.52 23.59
N ASP A 51 -4.00 -3.55 24.44
CA ASP A 51 -2.99 -4.60 24.59
C ASP A 51 -2.72 -5.33 23.27
N ALA A 52 -3.76 -5.59 22.47
CA ALA A 52 -3.57 -6.15 21.13
C ALA A 52 -2.68 -5.23 20.28
N LEU A 53 -2.94 -3.93 20.24
CA LEU A 53 -2.13 -2.96 19.49
C LEU A 53 -0.70 -2.83 20.05
N LEU A 54 -0.53 -2.80 21.37
CA LEU A 54 0.79 -2.77 22.00
C LEU A 54 1.59 -4.06 21.72
N SER A 55 0.91 -5.22 21.63
CA SER A 55 1.55 -6.48 21.26
C SER A 55 2.19 -6.40 19.87
N HIS A 56 1.56 -5.71 18.92
CA HIS A 56 2.12 -5.45 17.59
C HIS A 56 3.37 -4.58 17.65
N TRP A 57 3.54 -3.78 18.71
CA TRP A 57 4.71 -2.92 18.92
C TRP A 57 5.80 -3.58 19.78
N GLY A 58 5.66 -4.89 20.08
CA GLY A 58 6.66 -5.67 20.81
C GLY A 58 6.40 -5.78 22.31
N GLN A 59 5.16 -5.61 22.75
CA GLN A 59 4.74 -5.97 24.11
C GLN A 59 4.59 -7.49 24.23
N ALA A 60 5.42 -8.12 25.05
CA ALA A 60 5.49 -9.58 25.14
C ALA A 60 4.28 -10.23 25.85
N ALA A 61 3.62 -9.52 26.77
CA ALA A 61 2.47 -10.03 27.52
C ALA A 61 1.47 -8.89 27.81
N PRO A 62 0.16 -9.17 27.93
CA PRO A 62 -0.83 -8.16 28.27
C PRO A 62 -0.46 -7.40 29.55
N LEU A 63 -0.71 -6.10 29.57
CA LEU A 63 -0.39 -5.27 30.72
C LEU A 63 -1.31 -5.62 31.90
N THR A 64 -0.71 -5.85 33.06
CA THR A 64 -1.44 -6.06 34.31
C THR A 64 -2.21 -4.81 34.71
N ARG A 65 -3.27 -4.97 35.51
CA ARG A 65 -4.05 -3.86 36.08
C ARG A 65 -3.18 -2.81 36.78
N LYS A 66 -2.09 -3.24 37.44
CA LYS A 66 -1.11 -2.36 38.09
C LYS A 66 -0.32 -1.56 37.06
N GLN A 67 0.12 -2.17 35.96
CA GLN A 67 0.84 -1.48 34.90
C GLN A 67 -0.04 -0.44 34.19
N TRP A 68 -1.31 -0.77 33.91
CA TRP A 68 -2.28 0.20 33.39
C TRP A 68 -2.44 1.41 34.30
N ALA A 69 -2.65 1.19 35.60
CA ALA A 69 -2.75 2.27 36.58
C ALA A 69 -1.51 3.18 36.58
N LEU A 70 -0.32 2.59 36.50
CA LEU A 70 0.95 3.33 36.46
C LEU A 70 1.13 4.14 35.18
N ILE A 71 0.72 3.61 34.02
CA ILE A 71 0.77 4.33 32.74
C ILE A 71 -0.11 5.58 32.80
N TRP A 72 -1.37 5.43 33.24
CA TRP A 72 -2.30 6.56 33.32
C TRP A 72 -1.87 7.60 34.35
N GLN A 73 -1.33 7.16 35.49
CA GLN A 73 -0.77 8.06 36.49
C GLN A 73 0.44 8.83 35.94
N SER A 74 1.34 8.14 35.24
CA SER A 74 2.53 8.76 34.65
C SER A 74 2.16 9.77 33.56
N LEU A 75 1.22 9.43 32.67
CA LEU A 75 0.68 10.34 31.67
C LEU A 75 0.07 11.59 32.32
N ARG A 76 -0.76 11.42 33.36
CA ARG A 76 -1.30 12.55 34.13
C ARG A 76 -0.19 13.44 34.67
N SER A 77 0.84 12.84 35.28
CA SER A 77 1.99 13.58 35.84
C SER A 77 2.77 14.34 34.77
N MET A 78 2.95 13.78 33.58
CA MET A 78 3.58 14.47 32.46
C MET A 78 2.75 15.66 31.99
N PHE A 79 1.43 15.50 31.84
CA PHE A 79 0.55 16.63 31.54
C PHE A 79 0.58 17.70 32.65
N ALA A 80 0.64 17.31 33.92
CA ALA A 80 0.78 18.24 35.04
C ALA A 80 2.11 19.00 35.00
N ALA A 81 3.23 18.32 34.73
CA ALA A 81 4.54 18.95 34.58
C ALA A 81 4.59 19.95 33.39
N ALA A 82 3.76 19.73 32.37
CA ALA A 82 3.57 20.66 31.27
C ALA A 82 2.58 21.81 31.55
N GLY A 83 2.03 21.90 32.77
CA GLY A 83 1.00 22.89 33.11
C GLY A 83 -0.36 22.61 32.46
N ALA A 84 -0.59 21.37 32.00
CA ALA A 84 -1.75 20.93 31.23
C ALA A 84 -2.61 19.88 31.97
N GLU A 85 -2.53 19.80 33.31
CA GLU A 85 -3.32 18.84 34.10
C GLU A 85 -4.83 18.99 33.88
N ALA A 86 -5.32 20.24 33.83
CA ALA A 86 -6.74 20.51 33.55
C ALA A 86 -7.15 20.01 32.17
N ALA A 87 -6.24 20.04 31.18
CA ALA A 87 -6.50 19.49 29.86
C ALA A 87 -6.54 17.96 29.88
N TRP A 88 -5.68 17.30 30.65
CA TRP A 88 -5.73 15.85 30.84
C TRP A 88 -7.10 15.40 31.40
N SER A 89 -7.50 15.98 32.53
CA SER A 89 -8.77 15.65 33.20
C SER A 89 -10.01 15.94 32.35
N ALA A 90 -9.92 16.90 31.44
CA ALA A 90 -11.02 17.26 30.56
C ALA A 90 -11.10 16.42 29.27
N ARG A 91 -10.14 15.50 29.04
CA ARG A 91 -10.00 14.78 27.77
C ARG A 91 -9.96 13.27 27.94
N LEU A 92 -9.18 12.77 28.90
CA LEU A 92 -9.19 11.34 29.18
C LEU A 92 -10.40 11.02 30.05
N HIS A 93 -11.23 10.12 29.54
CA HIS A 93 -12.44 9.68 30.21
C HIS A 93 -12.49 8.16 30.29
N HIS A 94 -13.23 7.67 31.28
CA HIS A 94 -13.51 6.26 31.52
C HIS A 94 -14.80 6.16 32.36
N PRO A 95 -15.51 5.02 32.41
CA PRO A 95 -16.63 4.86 33.33
C PRO A 95 -16.14 4.88 34.80
N PRO A 96 -17.02 5.11 35.79
CA PRO A 96 -16.62 5.31 37.20
C PRO A 96 -15.73 4.22 37.82
N ARG A 97 -15.82 2.97 37.31
CA ARG A 97 -15.00 1.83 37.77
C ARG A 97 -13.92 1.41 36.76
N GLY A 98 -13.79 2.12 35.63
CA GLY A 98 -12.96 1.76 34.48
C GLY A 98 -11.55 2.36 34.46
N ALA A 99 -11.11 3.08 35.49
CA ALA A 99 -9.83 3.79 35.47
C ALA A 99 -8.62 2.88 35.15
N THR A 100 -8.64 1.62 35.60
CA THR A 100 -7.51 0.69 35.50
C THR A 100 -7.66 -0.41 34.47
N VAL A 101 -8.88 -0.62 33.94
CA VAL A 101 -9.20 -1.72 33.00
C VAL A 101 -9.98 -1.24 31.77
N GLY A 102 -10.24 0.06 31.70
CA GLY A 102 -11.05 0.65 30.66
C GLY A 102 -12.54 0.34 30.81
N PRO A 103 -13.33 0.60 29.77
CA PRO A 103 -12.90 1.23 28.52
C PRO A 103 -12.54 2.72 28.70
N TRP A 104 -11.56 3.22 27.94
CA TRP A 104 -11.11 4.63 27.97
C TRP A 104 -11.39 5.33 26.64
N TRP A 105 -11.59 6.64 26.68
CA TRP A 105 -11.70 7.47 25.47
C TRP A 105 -11.03 8.83 25.67
N TRP A 106 -10.55 9.40 24.58
CA TRP A 106 -9.89 10.70 24.52
C TRP A 106 -10.73 11.72 23.74
N ALA A 107 -11.30 12.70 24.44
CA ALA A 107 -12.11 13.76 23.84
C ALA A 107 -11.23 14.94 23.36
N SER A 108 -10.79 14.88 22.09
CA SER A 108 -10.16 16.03 21.42
C SER A 108 -11.14 17.21 21.32
N ARG A 109 -10.64 18.45 21.42
CA ARG A 109 -11.46 19.68 21.28
C ARG A 109 -11.15 20.37 19.96
N PRO A 110 -12.10 21.15 19.41
CA PRO A 110 -11.83 22.03 18.28
C PRO A 110 -10.62 22.93 18.55
N GLY A 111 -9.67 22.99 17.61
CA GLY A 111 -8.44 23.79 17.72
C GLY A 111 -7.25 23.08 18.39
N ASP A 112 -7.38 21.80 18.77
CA ASP A 112 -6.21 21.00 19.12
C ASP A 112 -5.36 20.69 17.89
N ARG A 113 -4.04 20.79 18.05
CA ARG A 113 -3.04 20.39 17.07
C ARG A 113 -2.35 19.15 17.63
N ILE A 114 -2.77 17.99 17.16
CA ILE A 114 -2.23 16.70 17.61
C ILE A 114 -1.44 16.09 16.45
N GLU A 115 -0.18 15.79 16.70
CA GLU A 115 0.73 15.11 15.78
C GLU A 115 1.21 13.82 16.43
N ILE A 116 1.30 12.74 15.65
CA ILE A 116 1.79 11.45 16.13
C ILE A 116 2.97 11.07 15.25
N VAL A 117 4.14 11.02 15.88
CA VAL A 117 5.46 10.81 15.29
C VAL A 117 5.90 9.38 15.52
N GLY A 118 6.67 8.88 14.55
CA GLY A 118 7.03 7.48 14.43
C GLY A 118 5.97 6.74 13.65
N SER A 119 6.37 6.15 12.51
CA SER A 119 5.60 5.09 11.88
C SER A 119 5.30 4.04 12.94
N PRO A 120 4.09 3.43 12.97
CA PRO A 120 3.98 2.20 13.73
C PRO A 120 5.11 1.28 13.23
N PRO A 121 5.94 0.69 14.10
CA PRO A 121 6.58 -0.55 13.70
C PRO A 121 5.41 -1.52 13.50
N MET A 122 4.86 -1.57 12.29
CA MET A 122 4.04 -2.69 11.87
C MET A 122 5.02 -3.86 11.66
N ALA A 123 5.57 -4.35 12.76
CA ALA A 123 5.69 -5.78 12.90
C ALA A 123 4.23 -6.25 12.98
N SER A 124 3.64 -6.54 11.82
CA SER A 124 2.41 -7.31 11.80
C SER A 124 2.71 -8.55 12.63
N ALA A 125 2.00 -8.76 13.74
CA ALA A 125 2.13 -9.97 14.54
C ALA A 125 1.86 -11.23 13.68
N LEU A 126 1.25 -11.01 12.50
CA LEU A 126 1.05 -11.98 11.45
C LEU A 126 2.11 -11.80 10.34
N PRO A 127 2.69 -12.88 9.83
CA PRO A 127 3.61 -12.82 8.70
C PRO A 127 2.97 -12.14 7.47
N LEU A 128 3.78 -11.35 6.74
CA LEU A 128 3.33 -10.65 5.52
C LEU A 128 3.13 -11.65 4.37
N PRO A 129 1.97 -11.66 3.70
CA PRO A 129 1.75 -12.50 2.53
C PRO A 129 2.64 -12.05 1.39
N ARG A 130 3.10 -13.02 0.60
CA ARG A 130 3.90 -12.78 -0.61
C ARG A 130 3.20 -13.40 -1.79
N LEU A 131 3.44 -12.86 -2.98
CA LEU A 131 2.92 -13.43 -4.23
C LEU A 131 3.81 -14.56 -4.76
N THR A 132 5.10 -14.48 -4.49
CA THR A 132 6.13 -15.43 -4.97
C THR A 132 7.06 -15.87 -3.84
N GLY A 133 7.63 -17.07 -3.97
CA GLY A 133 8.62 -17.58 -3.01
C GLY A 133 9.91 -16.75 -2.98
N ASP A 134 10.28 -16.19 -4.13
CA ASP A 134 11.41 -15.29 -4.27
C ASP A 134 10.99 -13.83 -4.02
N ALA A 135 11.91 -13.04 -3.47
CA ALA A 135 11.73 -11.61 -3.22
C ALA A 135 11.73 -10.74 -4.50
N ASP A 136 11.82 -11.33 -5.71
CA ASP A 136 11.84 -10.58 -6.97
C ASP A 136 10.44 -10.11 -7.38
N ALA A 137 10.27 -8.80 -7.49
CA ALA A 137 9.03 -8.17 -7.96
C ALA A 137 8.64 -8.57 -9.40
N ARG A 138 9.57 -9.05 -10.23
CA ARG A 138 9.26 -9.56 -11.57
C ARG A 138 8.35 -10.79 -11.52
N GLY A 139 8.54 -11.66 -10.53
CA GLY A 139 7.67 -12.81 -10.31
C GLY A 139 6.25 -12.35 -9.91
N ALA A 140 6.18 -11.38 -8.98
CA ALA A 140 4.91 -10.84 -8.51
C ALA A 140 4.07 -10.16 -9.62
N ALA A 141 4.71 -9.40 -10.53
CA ALA A 141 4.04 -8.81 -11.68
C ALA A 141 3.39 -9.88 -12.57
N GLY A 142 4.11 -10.98 -12.85
CA GLY A 142 3.58 -12.11 -13.62
C GLY A 142 2.38 -12.79 -12.95
N ILE A 143 2.38 -12.92 -11.62
CA ILE A 143 1.22 -13.44 -10.88
C ILE A 143 0.02 -12.50 -10.97
N CYS A 144 0.24 -11.19 -10.91
CA CYS A 144 -0.83 -10.21 -11.07
C CYS A 144 -1.40 -10.18 -12.50
N GLU A 145 -0.57 -10.36 -13.53
CA GLU A 145 -1.01 -10.54 -14.92
C GLU A 145 -1.92 -11.77 -15.05
N ARG A 146 -1.58 -12.88 -14.38
CA ARG A 146 -2.42 -14.09 -14.38
C ARG A 146 -3.75 -13.87 -13.68
N PHE A 147 -3.77 -13.19 -12.53
CA PHE A 147 -5.01 -12.84 -11.85
C PHE A 147 -5.87 -11.88 -12.68
N LEU A 148 -5.27 -10.90 -13.35
CA LEU A 148 -5.96 -10.01 -14.28
C LEU A 148 -6.69 -10.79 -15.38
N VAL A 149 -5.98 -11.73 -16.03
CA VAL A 149 -6.56 -12.57 -17.08
C VAL A 149 -7.70 -13.41 -16.52
N ALA A 150 -7.48 -14.15 -15.43
CA ALA A 150 -8.48 -15.03 -14.85
C ALA A 150 -9.74 -14.27 -14.38
N GLN A 151 -9.58 -13.15 -13.66
CA GLN A 151 -10.69 -12.34 -13.17
C GLN A 151 -11.42 -11.61 -14.31
N GLY A 152 -10.70 -11.18 -15.32
CA GLY A 152 -11.28 -10.62 -16.53
C GLY A 152 -12.19 -11.64 -17.22
N LEU A 153 -11.67 -12.84 -17.51
CA LEU A 153 -12.43 -13.92 -18.14
C LEU A 153 -13.66 -14.31 -17.30
N LEU A 154 -13.52 -14.30 -15.97
CA LEU A 154 -14.62 -14.52 -15.04
C LEU A 154 -15.70 -13.44 -15.17
N SER A 155 -15.30 -12.17 -15.24
CA SER A 155 -16.21 -11.02 -15.37
C SER A 155 -16.99 -11.04 -16.68
N ASP A 156 -16.37 -11.54 -17.76
CA ASP A 156 -17.02 -11.72 -19.06
C ASP A 156 -17.90 -12.98 -19.15
N GLY A 157 -17.99 -13.77 -18.06
CA GLY A 157 -18.72 -15.05 -18.06
C GLY A 157 -18.03 -16.17 -18.84
N GLN A 158 -16.77 -16.01 -19.24
CA GLN A 158 -15.96 -17.03 -19.93
C GLN A 158 -15.38 -18.05 -18.94
N LEU A 159 -16.27 -18.76 -18.24
CA LEU A 159 -15.92 -19.60 -17.08
C LEU A 159 -14.94 -20.75 -17.42
N GLN A 160 -15.00 -21.31 -18.63
CA GLN A 160 -14.05 -22.35 -19.06
C GLN A 160 -12.64 -21.78 -19.22
N ALA A 161 -12.50 -20.69 -19.98
CA ALA A 161 -11.21 -20.04 -20.19
C ALA A 161 -10.60 -19.54 -18.86
N ALA A 162 -11.43 -18.98 -17.97
CA ALA A 162 -10.99 -18.60 -16.62
C ALA A 162 -10.47 -19.82 -15.83
N SER A 163 -11.18 -20.95 -15.91
CA SER A 163 -10.74 -22.21 -15.28
C SER A 163 -9.42 -22.70 -15.85
N ASP A 164 -9.22 -22.62 -17.16
CA ASP A 164 -8.00 -23.10 -17.83
C ASP A 164 -6.80 -22.23 -17.45
N ALA A 165 -6.96 -20.90 -17.43
CA ALA A 165 -5.94 -19.97 -16.95
C ALA A 165 -5.52 -20.22 -15.48
N LEU A 166 -6.47 -20.65 -14.64
CA LEU A 166 -6.21 -21.01 -13.24
C LEU A 166 -5.68 -22.44 -13.06
N THR A 167 -5.73 -23.31 -14.06
CA THR A 167 -5.32 -24.74 -13.92
C THR A 167 -3.91 -25.02 -14.46
N ASP A 168 -3.30 -24.10 -15.21
CA ASP A 168 -1.94 -24.25 -15.72
C ASP A 168 -0.89 -24.31 -14.58
N ASP A 169 -0.55 -25.51 -14.09
CA ASP A 169 0.33 -25.64 -12.93
C ASP A 169 1.76 -25.12 -13.17
N ALA A 170 2.25 -25.16 -14.40
CA ALA A 170 3.55 -24.59 -14.74
C ALA A 170 3.54 -23.06 -14.59
N ALA A 171 2.42 -22.42 -14.92
CA ALA A 171 2.24 -20.99 -14.76
C ALA A 171 2.26 -20.51 -13.30
N TRP A 172 1.84 -21.37 -12.37
CA TRP A 172 1.77 -21.08 -10.94
C TRP A 172 2.91 -21.73 -10.14
N ALA A 173 3.90 -22.32 -10.83
CA ALA A 173 5.09 -22.83 -10.17
C ALA A 173 5.85 -21.67 -9.49
N GLY A 174 6.28 -21.88 -8.24
CA GLY A 174 7.06 -20.88 -7.47
C GLY A 174 6.24 -19.82 -6.72
N VAL A 175 4.90 -19.89 -6.76
CA VAL A 175 4.08 -19.06 -5.86
C VAL A 175 4.13 -19.57 -4.43
N THR A 176 3.87 -18.69 -3.47
CA THR A 176 3.76 -19.06 -2.06
C THR A 176 2.51 -19.89 -1.76
N PRO A 177 2.46 -20.63 -0.64
CA PRO A 177 1.27 -21.37 -0.23
C PRO A 177 0.01 -20.51 -0.16
N GLU A 178 0.08 -19.30 0.39
CA GLU A 178 -1.06 -18.39 0.47
C GLU A 178 -1.55 -17.94 -0.92
N THR A 179 -0.65 -17.76 -1.89
CA THR A 179 -1.03 -17.42 -3.27
C THR A 179 -1.63 -18.61 -3.99
N GLN A 180 -1.11 -19.81 -3.75
CA GLN A 180 -1.68 -21.05 -4.25
C GLN A 180 -3.09 -21.29 -3.67
N ALA A 181 -3.30 -21.02 -2.38
CA ALA A 181 -4.62 -21.09 -1.76
C ALA A 181 -5.60 -20.07 -2.37
N LEU A 182 -5.17 -18.84 -2.62
CA LEU A 182 -5.99 -17.84 -3.32
C LEU A 182 -6.37 -18.30 -4.74
N ARG A 183 -5.42 -18.83 -5.51
CA ARG A 183 -5.66 -19.44 -6.82
C ARG A 183 -6.73 -20.54 -6.73
N LEU A 184 -6.61 -21.46 -5.77
CA LEU A 184 -7.56 -22.55 -5.55
C LEU A 184 -8.95 -22.06 -5.18
N LEU A 185 -9.05 -21.00 -4.37
CA LEU A 185 -10.32 -20.35 -4.06
C LEU A 185 -10.99 -19.81 -5.33
N ARG A 186 -10.26 -19.11 -6.20
CA ARG A 186 -10.80 -18.63 -7.49
C ARG A 186 -11.22 -19.77 -8.40
N LEU A 187 -10.46 -20.87 -8.43
CA LEU A 187 -10.85 -22.06 -9.19
C LEU A 187 -12.15 -22.69 -8.67
N GLY A 188 -12.31 -22.75 -7.34
CA GLY A 188 -13.53 -23.23 -6.71
C GLY A 188 -14.74 -22.34 -6.98
N GLU A 189 -14.57 -21.02 -7.02
CA GLU A 189 -15.61 -20.08 -7.41
C GLU A 189 -16.04 -20.27 -8.87
N VAL A 190 -15.09 -20.43 -9.79
CA VAL A 190 -15.37 -20.71 -11.20
C VAL A 190 -16.14 -22.02 -11.35
N ALA A 191 -15.70 -23.09 -10.67
CA ALA A 191 -16.38 -24.38 -10.70
C ALA A 191 -17.80 -24.31 -10.13
N LEU A 192 -17.98 -23.56 -9.03
CA LEU A 192 -19.29 -23.32 -8.43
C LEU A 192 -20.24 -22.60 -9.40
N LEU A 193 -19.78 -21.54 -10.08
CA LEU A 193 -20.59 -20.81 -11.07
C LEU A 193 -20.98 -21.70 -12.26
N ARG A 194 -20.13 -22.66 -12.62
CA ARG A 194 -20.42 -23.68 -13.64
C ARG A 194 -21.30 -24.82 -13.15
N ARG A 195 -21.67 -24.84 -11.86
CA ARG A 195 -22.36 -25.95 -11.18
C ARG A 195 -21.60 -27.28 -11.23
N ASP A 196 -20.28 -27.23 -11.36
CA ASP A 196 -19.40 -28.40 -11.21
C ASP A 196 -19.01 -28.53 -9.73
N PHE A 197 -19.91 -29.14 -8.96
CA PHE A 197 -19.73 -29.21 -7.50
C PHE A 197 -18.60 -30.15 -7.08
N VAL A 198 -18.28 -31.18 -7.86
CA VAL A 198 -17.17 -32.08 -7.55
C VAL A 198 -15.86 -31.32 -7.62
N ARG A 199 -15.65 -30.53 -8.69
CA ARG A 199 -14.47 -29.69 -8.83
C ARG A 199 -14.45 -28.55 -7.81
N ALA A 200 -15.60 -27.94 -7.51
CA ALA A 200 -15.69 -26.90 -6.49
C ALA A 200 -15.30 -27.42 -5.09
N TRP A 201 -15.79 -28.60 -4.70
CA TRP A 201 -15.41 -29.26 -3.44
C TRP A 201 -13.93 -29.64 -3.40
N GLY A 202 -13.39 -30.14 -4.52
CA GLY A 202 -11.97 -30.48 -4.63
C GLY A 202 -11.06 -29.26 -4.44
N ALA A 203 -11.37 -28.16 -5.13
CA ALA A 203 -10.62 -26.91 -5.02
C ALA A 203 -10.72 -26.28 -3.62
N TRP A 204 -11.93 -26.27 -3.04
CA TRP A 204 -12.14 -25.82 -1.66
C TRP A 204 -11.30 -26.62 -0.67
N ARG A 205 -11.31 -27.96 -0.77
CA ARG A 205 -10.57 -28.84 0.15
C ARG A 205 -9.07 -28.57 0.08
N ALA A 206 -8.53 -28.46 -1.12
CA ALA A 206 -7.11 -28.13 -1.31
C ALA A 206 -6.75 -26.75 -0.72
N ALA A 207 -7.63 -25.75 -0.86
CA ALA A 207 -7.44 -24.45 -0.22
C ALA A 207 -7.51 -24.54 1.31
N ALA A 208 -8.48 -25.30 1.84
CA ALA A 208 -8.64 -25.52 3.27
C ALA A 208 -7.41 -26.21 3.89
N ASP A 209 -6.89 -27.26 3.24
CA ASP A 209 -5.69 -27.98 3.67
C ASP A 209 -4.46 -27.04 3.72
N THR A 210 -4.35 -26.15 2.72
CA THR A 210 -3.30 -25.12 2.70
C THR A 210 -3.47 -24.13 3.85
N THR A 211 -4.68 -23.63 4.11
CA THR A 211 -4.93 -22.71 5.24
C THR A 211 -4.75 -23.38 6.60
N ALA A 212 -4.97 -24.69 6.72
CA ALA A 212 -4.73 -25.42 7.96
C ALA A 212 -3.24 -25.65 8.26
N THR A 213 -2.37 -25.47 7.26
CA THR A 213 -0.92 -25.74 7.37
C THR A 213 -0.05 -24.50 7.17
N CYS A 214 -0.66 -23.35 6.88
CA CYS A 214 0.01 -22.08 6.62
C CYS A 214 -0.69 -20.93 7.34
N ASP A 215 -0.08 -20.44 8.42
CA ASP A 215 -0.62 -19.36 9.25
C ASP A 215 -0.91 -18.07 8.45
N VAL A 216 -0.08 -17.76 7.45
CA VAL A 216 -0.31 -16.62 6.53
C VAL A 216 -1.61 -16.83 5.77
N ALA A 217 -1.78 -18.01 5.15
CA ALA A 217 -2.96 -18.32 4.38
C ALA A 217 -4.21 -18.31 5.28
N GLU A 218 -4.14 -18.89 6.49
CA GLU A 218 -5.23 -18.83 7.46
C GLU A 218 -5.65 -17.38 7.77
N ALA A 219 -4.66 -16.54 8.09
CA ALA A 219 -4.88 -15.17 8.54
C ALA A 219 -5.51 -14.26 7.49
N TYR A 220 -5.29 -14.53 6.20
CA TYR A 220 -5.79 -13.69 5.11
C TYR A 220 -6.94 -14.33 4.31
N LEU A 221 -7.02 -15.67 4.26
CA LEU A 221 -7.98 -16.40 3.42
C LEU A 221 -8.98 -17.25 4.19
N GLY A 222 -8.80 -17.49 5.50
CA GLY A 222 -9.65 -18.40 6.26
C GLY A 222 -11.15 -18.06 6.17
N GLY A 223 -11.48 -16.77 6.17
CA GLY A 223 -12.86 -16.31 5.95
C GLY A 223 -13.40 -16.64 4.55
N GLN A 224 -12.58 -16.52 3.51
CA GLN A 224 -12.97 -16.82 2.12
C GLN A 224 -13.11 -18.34 1.88
N VAL A 225 -12.25 -19.16 2.51
CA VAL A 225 -12.40 -20.63 2.50
C VAL A 225 -13.74 -21.05 3.10
N ALA A 226 -14.08 -20.52 4.29
CA ALA A 226 -15.36 -20.80 4.93
C ALA A 226 -16.56 -20.33 4.09
N LEU A 227 -16.45 -19.14 3.47
CA LEU A 227 -17.49 -18.61 2.60
C LEU A 227 -17.72 -19.50 1.37
N LEU A 228 -16.65 -19.98 0.73
CA LEU A 228 -16.77 -20.87 -0.42
C LEU A 228 -17.45 -22.20 -0.04
N GLU A 229 -17.10 -22.80 1.11
CA GLU A 229 -17.77 -24.01 1.63
C GLU A 229 -19.29 -23.79 1.70
N HIS A 230 -19.71 -22.68 2.31
CA HIS A 230 -21.11 -22.35 2.50
C HIS A 230 -21.83 -22.09 1.18
N ARG A 231 -21.17 -21.43 0.22
CA ARG A 231 -21.74 -21.19 -1.11
C ARG A 231 -21.94 -22.49 -1.89
N ILE A 232 -20.99 -23.43 -1.81
CA ILE A 232 -21.12 -24.76 -2.44
C ILE A 232 -22.30 -25.52 -1.82
N ALA A 233 -22.34 -25.61 -0.48
CA ALA A 233 -23.40 -26.32 0.23
C ALA A 233 -24.79 -25.74 -0.06
N TYR A 234 -24.91 -24.40 -0.08
CA TYR A 234 -26.16 -23.72 -0.42
C TYR A 234 -26.61 -24.00 -1.85
N ALA A 235 -25.69 -23.94 -2.82
CA ALA A 235 -26.01 -24.18 -4.23
C ALA A 235 -26.43 -25.63 -4.52
N GLN A 236 -25.94 -26.61 -3.74
CA GLN A 236 -26.35 -28.01 -3.85
C GLN A 236 -27.73 -28.29 -3.24
N HIS A 237 -28.13 -27.56 -2.20
CA HIS A 237 -29.37 -27.81 -1.45
C HIS A 237 -30.14 -26.50 -1.13
N PRO A 238 -30.76 -25.85 -2.13
CA PRO A 238 -31.26 -24.48 -2.00
C PRO A 238 -32.44 -24.28 -1.03
N VAL A 239 -33.18 -25.33 -0.63
CA VAL A 239 -34.42 -25.16 0.17
C VAL A 239 -34.55 -26.10 1.37
N ALA A 240 -33.93 -27.29 1.36
CA ALA A 240 -34.12 -28.27 2.44
C ALA A 240 -33.30 -27.97 3.72
N ASP A 241 -32.30 -27.10 3.64
CA ASP A 241 -31.31 -26.95 4.71
C ASP A 241 -30.89 -25.52 5.04
N ALA A 242 -31.64 -24.52 4.58
CA ALA A 242 -31.36 -23.12 4.92
C ALA A 242 -31.22 -22.92 6.44
N ALA A 243 -32.02 -23.59 7.27
CA ALA A 243 -31.93 -23.53 8.73
C ALA A 243 -30.69 -24.26 9.30
N ARG A 244 -30.27 -25.40 8.71
CA ARG A 244 -29.09 -26.17 9.13
C ARG A 244 -27.80 -25.46 8.72
N ILE A 245 -27.80 -24.89 7.51
CA ILE A 245 -26.73 -24.01 7.02
C ILE A 245 -26.68 -22.74 7.87
N LEU A 246 -27.80 -22.05 8.12
CA LEU A 246 -27.83 -20.89 9.04
C LEU A 246 -27.37 -21.26 10.45
N ALA A 247 -27.63 -22.48 10.93
CA ALA A 247 -27.16 -22.94 12.24
C ALA A 247 -25.65 -23.24 12.25
N ARG A 248 -25.07 -23.66 11.11
CA ARG A 248 -23.61 -23.80 10.93
C ARG A 248 -22.89 -22.46 10.73
N VAL A 249 -23.51 -21.52 10.00
CA VAL A 249 -22.98 -20.17 9.78
C VAL A 249 -23.27 -19.27 11.00
N SER A 250 -24.31 -19.55 11.80
CA SER A 250 -24.68 -18.75 12.98
C SER A 250 -23.53 -18.59 13.98
N PRO A 251 -22.76 -19.61 14.36
CA PRO A 251 -21.56 -19.44 15.18
C PRO A 251 -20.49 -18.53 14.54
N LEU A 252 -20.37 -18.54 13.21
CA LEU A 252 -19.50 -17.65 12.42
C LEU A 252 -20.11 -16.25 12.20
N ILE A 253 -21.38 -16.04 12.54
CA ILE A 253 -22.05 -14.74 12.53
C ILE A 253 -22.19 -14.19 13.97
N ARG A 254 -22.32 -15.07 14.97
CA ARG A 254 -22.56 -14.80 16.40
C ARG A 254 -21.30 -14.75 17.24
N ARG A 255 -20.16 -15.24 16.73
CA ARG A 255 -18.86 -14.73 17.18
C ARG A 255 -18.88 -13.23 16.90
N PRO A 256 -18.63 -12.34 17.87
CA PRO A 256 -18.91 -10.90 17.70
C PRO A 256 -18.09 -10.17 16.61
N ALA A 257 -17.41 -10.84 15.67
CA ALA A 257 -16.46 -10.21 14.76
C ALA A 257 -16.01 -11.01 13.48
N CYS A 258 -16.75 -11.93 12.82
CA CYS A 258 -16.04 -12.87 11.90
C CYS A 258 -16.55 -13.22 10.48
N ALA A 259 -17.32 -12.39 9.77
CA ALA A 259 -17.40 -12.57 8.29
C ALA A 259 -17.25 -11.24 7.54
N ARG A 260 -18.19 -10.31 7.74
CA ARG A 260 -18.01 -8.91 7.28
C ARG A 260 -16.80 -8.24 7.94
N HIS A 261 -16.51 -8.57 9.19
CA HIS A 261 -15.31 -8.08 9.87
C HIS A 261 -14.01 -8.64 9.28
N LEU A 262 -13.98 -9.83 8.68
CA LEU A 262 -12.75 -10.40 8.10
C LEU A 262 -12.43 -9.82 6.72
N GLU A 263 -13.44 -9.58 5.87
CA GLU A 263 -13.24 -8.83 4.62
C GLU A 263 -12.86 -7.37 4.89
N VAL A 264 -13.53 -6.75 5.88
CA VAL A 264 -13.17 -5.40 6.35
C VAL A 264 -11.78 -5.40 6.99
N ASP A 265 -11.37 -6.46 7.69
CA ASP A 265 -10.02 -6.59 8.27
C ASP A 265 -8.95 -6.81 7.19
N THR A 266 -9.17 -7.69 6.20
CA THR A 266 -8.24 -7.86 5.07
C THR A 266 -8.10 -6.58 4.25
N LEU A 267 -9.20 -5.88 3.96
CA LEU A 267 -9.18 -4.59 3.27
C LEU A 267 -8.48 -3.52 4.13
N SER A 268 -8.84 -3.42 5.41
CA SER A 268 -8.24 -2.48 6.36
C SER A 268 -6.73 -2.73 6.52
N ARG A 269 -6.31 -4.00 6.57
CA ARG A 269 -4.90 -4.39 6.57
C ARG A 269 -4.22 -3.98 5.27
N GLY A 270 -4.82 -4.25 4.12
CA GLY A 270 -4.28 -3.82 2.82
C GLY A 270 -4.07 -2.31 2.75
N LEU A 271 -5.05 -1.52 3.20
CA LEU A 271 -4.95 -0.07 3.30
C LEU A 271 -3.85 0.38 4.26
N THR A 272 -3.75 -0.25 5.44
CA THR A 272 -2.73 0.08 6.45
C THR A 272 -1.32 -0.22 5.93
N LEU A 273 -1.14 -1.38 5.29
CA LEU A 273 0.12 -1.76 4.66
C LEU A 273 0.50 -0.83 3.51
N ASN A 274 -0.47 -0.38 2.71
CA ASN A 274 -0.23 0.64 1.69
C ASN A 274 0.24 1.97 2.31
N VAL A 275 -0.38 2.42 3.40
CA VAL A 275 0.07 3.62 4.11
C VAL A 275 1.50 3.44 4.64
N ALA A 276 1.82 2.29 5.23
CA ALA A 276 3.17 1.98 5.69
C ALA A 276 4.19 2.05 4.54
N ALA A 277 3.89 1.44 3.39
CA ALA A 277 4.73 1.51 2.20
C ALA A 277 4.91 2.95 1.67
N LEU A 278 3.86 3.75 1.70
CA LEU A 278 3.92 5.18 1.34
C LEU A 278 4.80 5.97 2.31
N CYS A 279 4.79 5.65 3.60
CA CYS A 279 5.69 6.24 4.60
C CYS A 279 7.16 5.90 4.31
N GLU A 280 7.47 4.63 4.02
CA GLU A 280 8.82 4.21 3.63
C GLU A 280 9.30 4.95 2.37
N ARG A 281 8.44 5.04 1.35
CA ARG A 281 8.72 5.81 0.13
C ARG A 281 9.01 7.28 0.43
N ARG A 282 8.17 7.93 1.23
CA ARG A 282 8.33 9.34 1.58
C ARG A 282 9.61 9.57 2.38
N TRP A 283 9.99 8.61 3.21
CA TRP A 283 11.26 8.64 3.92
C TRP A 283 12.44 8.64 2.94
N ILE A 284 12.44 7.75 1.94
CA ILE A 284 13.47 7.71 0.87
C ILE A 284 13.57 9.07 0.18
N GLU A 285 12.44 9.68 -0.19
CA GLU A 285 12.41 10.98 -0.87
C GLU A 285 13.03 12.10 -0.01
N GLN A 286 12.74 12.13 1.29
CA GLN A 286 13.26 13.15 2.22
C GLN A 286 14.76 13.00 2.56
N HIS A 287 15.27 11.77 2.46
CA HIS A 287 16.64 11.42 2.86
C HIS A 287 17.57 11.15 1.66
N THR A 288 17.05 11.29 0.45
CA THR A 288 17.82 11.26 -0.79
C THR A 288 18.98 12.25 -0.73
N GLY A 289 20.20 11.76 -0.99
CA GLY A 289 21.42 12.58 -0.95
C GLY A 289 21.97 12.86 0.45
N ARG A 290 21.33 12.36 1.51
CA ARG A 290 21.80 12.44 2.91
C ARG A 290 22.22 11.08 3.45
N GLU A 291 21.53 10.02 3.05
CA GLU A 291 21.74 8.66 3.53
C GLU A 291 22.52 7.78 2.54
N PRO A 292 23.23 6.74 3.02
CA PRO A 292 23.88 5.75 2.15
C PRO A 292 22.88 4.96 1.29
N SER A 293 23.30 4.55 0.09
CA SER A 293 22.48 3.74 -0.82
C SER A 293 21.97 2.44 -0.19
N THR A 294 22.75 1.81 0.69
CA THR A 294 22.34 0.59 1.42
C THR A 294 21.13 0.83 2.33
N THR A 295 21.07 1.97 3.01
CA THR A 295 19.93 2.36 3.83
C THR A 295 18.70 2.61 2.95
N LEU A 296 18.87 3.37 1.86
CA LEU A 296 17.80 3.63 0.90
C LEU A 296 17.25 2.32 0.28
N MET A 297 18.13 1.36 -0.02
CA MET A 297 17.74 0.01 -0.49
C MET A 297 16.92 -0.75 0.54
N ALA A 298 17.29 -0.70 1.82
CA ALA A 298 16.55 -1.37 2.88
C ALA A 298 15.12 -0.82 3.00
N HIS A 299 14.96 0.50 3.00
CA HIS A 299 13.65 1.16 3.00
C HIS A 299 12.85 0.84 1.73
N ALA A 300 13.50 0.77 0.57
CA ALA A 300 12.83 0.41 -0.68
C ALA A 300 12.35 -1.05 -0.67
N GLY A 301 13.16 -1.98 -0.14
CA GLY A 301 12.77 -3.37 0.05
C GLY A 301 11.61 -3.52 1.04
N GLN A 302 11.59 -2.71 2.10
CA GLN A 302 10.49 -2.68 3.07
C GLN A 302 9.20 -2.14 2.45
N ALA A 303 9.28 -1.05 1.68
CA ALA A 303 8.14 -0.49 0.95
C ALA A 303 7.55 -1.52 -0.03
N LEU A 304 8.42 -2.21 -0.78
CA LEU A 304 8.03 -3.27 -1.70
C LEU A 304 7.31 -4.41 -0.97
N ALA A 305 7.86 -4.90 0.14
CA ALA A 305 7.24 -5.97 0.93
C ALA A 305 5.83 -5.58 1.42
N TYR A 306 5.66 -4.35 1.90
CA TYR A 306 4.37 -3.84 2.34
C TYR A 306 3.37 -3.69 1.18
N TRP A 307 3.79 -3.17 0.02
CA TRP A 307 2.90 -3.11 -1.15
C TRP A 307 2.53 -4.47 -1.70
N MET A 308 3.45 -5.45 -1.71
CA MET A 308 3.13 -6.82 -2.12
C MET A 308 2.08 -7.45 -1.21
N ALA A 309 2.21 -7.23 0.10
CA ALA A 309 1.23 -7.71 1.07
C ALA A 309 -0.13 -6.98 0.93
N ALA A 310 -0.12 -5.67 0.68
CA ALA A 310 -1.34 -4.91 0.40
C ALA A 310 -2.03 -5.39 -0.88
N LEU A 311 -1.26 -5.60 -1.94
CA LEU A 311 -1.71 -6.11 -3.23
C LEU A 311 -2.36 -7.49 -3.09
N PHE A 312 -1.76 -8.39 -2.30
CA PHE A 312 -2.39 -9.67 -1.95
C PHE A 312 -3.77 -9.44 -1.30
N GLY A 313 -3.85 -8.60 -0.28
CA GLY A 313 -5.13 -8.28 0.40
C GLY A 313 -6.21 -7.73 -0.54
N PHE A 314 -5.83 -6.88 -1.49
CA PHE A 314 -6.75 -6.33 -2.50
C PHE A 314 -7.18 -7.36 -3.55
N LEU A 315 -6.29 -8.29 -3.94
CA LEU A 315 -6.64 -9.43 -4.81
C LEU A 315 -7.61 -10.40 -4.12
N VAL A 316 -7.43 -10.64 -2.82
CA VAL A 316 -8.37 -11.44 -2.00
C VAL A 316 -9.74 -10.79 -1.97
N SER A 317 -9.77 -9.48 -1.75
CA SER A 317 -11.01 -8.69 -1.58
C SER A 317 -11.62 -8.20 -2.90
N ASN A 318 -11.08 -8.63 -4.05
CA ASN A 318 -11.46 -8.20 -5.41
C ASN A 318 -11.60 -6.66 -5.55
N GLN A 319 -10.67 -5.90 -4.95
CA GLN A 319 -10.67 -4.44 -5.03
C GLN A 319 -9.84 -3.97 -6.23
N HIS A 320 -10.41 -4.06 -7.43
CA HIS A 320 -9.70 -3.79 -8.69
C HIS A 320 -9.06 -2.40 -8.76
N GLU A 321 -9.74 -1.36 -8.26
CA GLU A 321 -9.17 -0.01 -8.15
C GLU A 321 -7.93 0.02 -7.25
N GLN A 322 -7.98 -0.66 -6.10
CA GLN A 322 -6.83 -0.70 -5.19
C GLN A 322 -5.68 -1.52 -5.77
N VAL A 323 -5.96 -2.60 -6.50
CA VAL A 323 -4.94 -3.37 -7.23
C VAL A 323 -4.24 -2.50 -8.28
N GLN A 324 -5.01 -1.75 -9.07
CA GLN A 324 -4.47 -0.82 -10.06
C GLN A 324 -3.59 0.25 -9.40
N ASN A 325 -4.08 0.89 -8.34
CA ASN A 325 -3.33 1.88 -7.56
C ASN A 325 -2.01 1.30 -7.03
N MET A 326 -2.02 0.05 -6.56
CA MET A 326 -0.81 -0.61 -6.03
C MET A 326 0.19 -0.89 -7.15
N CYS A 327 -0.27 -1.32 -8.32
CA CYS A 327 0.60 -1.51 -9.47
C CYS A 327 1.29 -0.20 -9.87
N SER A 328 0.56 0.92 -9.89
CA SER A 328 1.14 2.24 -10.15
C SER A 328 2.14 2.66 -9.07
N ASN A 329 1.84 2.42 -7.78
CA ASN A 329 2.74 2.76 -6.68
C ASN A 329 4.05 1.95 -6.72
N VAL A 330 3.98 0.66 -7.05
CA VAL A 330 5.16 -0.19 -7.22
C VAL A 330 5.96 0.25 -8.44
N GLY A 331 5.30 0.58 -9.55
CA GLY A 331 5.94 1.18 -10.72
C GLY A 331 6.69 2.48 -10.39
N TYR A 332 6.08 3.34 -9.57
CA TYR A 332 6.71 4.57 -9.09
C TYR A 332 7.90 4.31 -8.17
N LEU A 333 7.83 3.30 -7.27
CA LEU A 333 8.97 2.91 -6.46
C LEU A 333 10.17 2.53 -7.34
N PHE A 334 9.95 1.68 -8.34
CA PHE A 334 11.02 1.28 -9.26
C PHE A 334 11.54 2.45 -10.07
N GLN A 335 10.68 3.37 -10.50
CA GLN A 335 11.09 4.62 -11.12
C GLN A 335 12.01 5.42 -10.18
N ARG A 336 11.64 5.60 -8.91
CA ARG A 336 12.47 6.32 -7.93
C ARG A 336 13.79 5.63 -7.68
N GLN A 337 13.79 4.32 -7.52
CA GLN A 337 15.00 3.51 -7.45
C GLN A 337 15.90 3.73 -8.69
N CYS A 338 15.33 3.75 -9.89
CA CYS A 338 16.06 4.07 -11.13
C CYS A 338 16.65 5.50 -11.11
N GLU A 339 15.90 6.50 -10.64
CA GLU A 339 16.34 7.90 -10.56
C GLU A 339 17.43 8.12 -9.50
N LEU A 340 17.48 7.25 -8.49
CA LEU A 340 18.50 7.24 -7.44
C LEU A 340 19.70 6.34 -7.78
N ASP A 341 19.69 5.68 -8.94
CA ASP A 341 20.66 4.66 -9.35
C ASP A 341 20.78 3.52 -8.32
N ILE A 342 19.64 3.07 -7.78
CA ILE A 342 19.51 2.00 -6.79
C ILE A 342 18.75 0.82 -7.40
N ASP A 343 19.39 -0.34 -7.49
CA ASP A 343 18.84 -1.69 -7.68
C ASP A 343 17.45 -1.84 -8.35
N ALA A 344 17.26 -1.20 -9.52
CA ALA A 344 16.06 -1.31 -10.33
C ALA A 344 16.34 -1.03 -11.80
N SER A 345 15.62 -1.70 -12.69
CA SER A 345 15.65 -1.42 -14.12
C SER A 345 14.44 -0.59 -14.55
N ALA A 346 14.63 0.26 -15.56
CA ALA A 346 13.53 0.99 -16.19
C ALA A 346 12.44 0.06 -16.72
N GLU A 347 12.83 -1.12 -17.21
CA GLU A 347 11.91 -2.18 -17.64
C GLU A 347 10.98 -2.64 -16.49
N SER A 348 11.50 -2.79 -15.28
CA SER A 348 10.71 -3.20 -14.11
C SER A 348 9.65 -2.15 -13.78
N ALA A 349 10.02 -0.87 -13.76
CA ALA A 349 9.07 0.22 -13.55
C ALA A 349 7.96 0.23 -14.63
N LEU A 350 8.36 0.13 -15.90
CA LEU A 350 7.44 0.12 -17.04
C LEU A 350 6.49 -1.07 -17.03
N ARG A 351 6.95 -2.26 -16.62
CA ARG A 351 6.08 -3.44 -16.51
C ARG A 351 4.95 -3.22 -15.51
N TRP A 352 5.25 -2.63 -14.36
CA TRP A 352 4.23 -2.34 -13.34
C TRP A 352 3.25 -1.24 -13.78
N TYR A 353 3.71 -0.21 -14.48
CA TYR A 353 2.80 0.77 -15.10
C TYR A 353 1.91 0.15 -16.18
N ALA A 354 2.47 -0.70 -17.05
CA ALA A 354 1.69 -1.40 -18.07
C ALA A 354 0.62 -2.31 -17.44
N LEU A 355 0.96 -2.99 -16.35
CA LEU A 355 0.01 -3.80 -15.59
C LEU A 355 -1.10 -2.94 -14.96
N ALA A 356 -0.77 -1.79 -14.37
CA ALA A 356 -1.78 -0.87 -13.82
C ALA A 356 -2.78 -0.43 -14.89
N GLN A 357 -2.27 -0.02 -16.06
CA GLN A 357 -3.11 0.33 -17.20
C GLN A 357 -3.95 -0.85 -17.71
N ALA A 358 -3.40 -2.06 -17.74
CA ALA A 358 -4.15 -3.25 -18.13
C ALA A 358 -5.31 -3.55 -17.17
N TRP A 359 -5.11 -3.38 -15.86
CA TRP A 359 -6.18 -3.46 -14.86
C TRP A 359 -7.25 -2.38 -15.06
N HIS A 360 -6.82 -1.13 -15.25
CA HIS A 360 -7.70 0.00 -15.50
C HIS A 360 -8.67 -0.27 -16.65
N ASN A 361 -8.13 -0.65 -17.82
CA ASN A 361 -8.94 -0.89 -19.01
C ASN A 361 -9.78 -2.17 -18.90
N ARG A 362 -9.26 -3.22 -18.24
CA ARG A 362 -9.96 -4.50 -18.16
C ARG A 362 -11.25 -4.41 -17.37
N PHE A 363 -11.24 -3.61 -16.31
CA PHE A 363 -12.37 -3.48 -15.38
C PHE A 363 -13.10 -2.15 -15.49
N ASP A 364 -12.83 -1.36 -16.55
CA ASP A 364 -13.42 -0.03 -16.78
C ASP A 364 -13.41 0.83 -15.52
N LEU A 365 -12.25 0.88 -14.87
CA LEU A 365 -12.13 1.51 -13.56
C LEU A 365 -12.31 3.02 -13.69
N PRO A 366 -12.98 3.69 -12.74
CA PRO A 366 -13.06 5.14 -12.76
C PRO A 366 -11.65 5.74 -12.73
N GLU A 367 -11.39 6.73 -13.58
CA GLU A 367 -10.13 7.46 -13.63
C GLU A 367 -9.99 8.36 -12.38
N GLY A 368 -9.89 7.77 -11.18
CA GLY A 368 -9.98 8.47 -9.89
C GLY A 368 -8.71 9.24 -9.49
N ASN A 369 -7.56 8.89 -10.05
CA ASN A 369 -6.29 9.54 -9.77
C ASN A 369 -5.54 9.88 -11.08
N VAL A 370 -4.76 10.96 -11.08
CA VAL A 370 -3.91 11.36 -12.20
C VAL A 370 -2.41 11.12 -11.93
N TRP A 371 -2.08 10.60 -10.74
CA TRP A 371 -0.71 10.41 -10.28
C TRP A 371 0.07 9.45 -11.17
N GLU A 372 -0.57 8.40 -11.65
CA GLU A 372 0.04 7.48 -12.62
C GLU A 372 0.53 8.21 -13.88
N TYR A 373 -0.32 9.08 -14.46
CA TYR A 373 0.02 9.86 -15.65
C TYR A 373 1.12 10.89 -15.37
N ILE A 374 1.10 11.51 -14.19
CA ILE A 374 2.15 12.43 -13.75
C ILE A 374 3.49 11.70 -13.71
N PHE A 375 3.57 10.59 -12.99
CA PHE A 375 4.83 9.91 -12.75
C PHE A 375 5.40 9.25 -14.00
N LEU A 376 4.56 8.52 -14.75
CA LEU A 376 4.98 7.92 -16.02
C LEU A 376 5.40 8.99 -17.04
N GLY A 377 4.61 10.06 -17.15
CA GLY A 377 4.92 11.16 -18.08
C GLY A 377 6.25 11.83 -17.75
N ASP A 378 6.53 12.01 -16.46
CA ASP A 378 7.80 12.54 -15.97
C ASP A 378 8.97 11.57 -16.25
N PHE A 379 8.79 10.28 -15.98
CA PHE A 379 9.79 9.24 -16.22
C PHE A 379 10.21 9.19 -17.68
N TRP A 380 9.22 9.16 -18.59
CA TRP A 380 9.45 9.18 -20.04
C TRP A 380 10.17 10.45 -20.48
N LEU A 381 9.79 11.61 -19.94
CA LEU A 381 10.44 12.89 -20.25
C LEU A 381 11.85 12.98 -19.66
N ALA A 382 12.14 12.34 -18.53
CA ALA A 382 13.43 12.44 -17.85
C ALA A 382 14.50 11.51 -18.44
N ARG A 383 14.11 10.35 -18.99
CA ARG A 383 15.04 9.25 -19.28
C ARG A 383 14.96 8.75 -20.72
N ARG A 384 16.10 8.79 -21.44
CA ARG A 384 16.17 8.35 -22.84
C ARG A 384 15.99 6.84 -23.00
N ASP A 385 16.55 6.04 -22.10
CA ASP A 385 16.41 4.58 -22.07
C ASP A 385 14.93 4.17 -21.92
N VAL A 386 14.17 4.87 -21.06
CA VAL A 386 12.71 4.68 -20.92
C VAL A 386 11.98 4.93 -22.23
N ARG A 387 12.32 6.01 -22.96
CA ARG A 387 11.71 6.30 -24.27
C ARG A 387 11.96 5.18 -25.26
N VAL A 388 13.21 4.73 -25.36
CA VAL A 388 13.60 3.63 -26.27
C VAL A 388 12.84 2.35 -25.93
N LEU A 389 12.69 2.03 -24.65
CA LEU A 389 11.93 0.86 -24.20
C LEU A 389 10.43 0.99 -24.49
N LEU A 390 9.84 2.17 -24.33
CA LEU A 390 8.41 2.39 -24.61
C LEU A 390 8.10 2.45 -26.12
N ASP A 391 9.00 3.03 -26.91
CA ASP A 391 8.81 3.23 -28.35
C ASP A 391 9.15 1.98 -29.19
N GLN A 392 9.73 0.94 -28.60
CA GLN A 392 10.05 -0.31 -29.29
C GLN A 392 8.80 -1.20 -29.47
N PRO A 393 8.51 -1.70 -30.70
CA PRO A 393 7.32 -2.51 -30.97
C PRO A 393 7.27 -3.83 -30.18
N ALA A 394 8.43 -4.38 -29.82
CA ALA A 394 8.56 -5.69 -29.19
C ALA A 394 8.45 -5.65 -27.65
N SER A 395 8.70 -4.50 -27.02
CA SER A 395 8.78 -4.37 -25.56
C SER A 395 7.44 -4.09 -24.89
N LEU A 396 6.40 -3.68 -25.64
CA LEU A 396 5.09 -3.32 -25.07
C LEU A 396 3.91 -3.66 -25.98
N GLY A 397 3.83 -4.90 -26.47
CA GLY A 397 2.58 -5.45 -27.02
C GLY A 397 1.37 -5.41 -26.05
N THR A 398 1.57 -4.87 -24.84
CA THR A 398 0.66 -4.84 -23.69
C THR A 398 0.30 -3.43 -23.22
N TRP A 399 0.81 -2.34 -23.83
CA TRP A 399 0.45 -0.98 -23.41
C TRP A 399 -1.00 -0.66 -23.80
N ALA A 400 -1.92 -1.03 -22.94
CA ALA A 400 -3.32 -0.69 -23.07
C ALA A 400 -3.49 0.74 -22.55
N GLY A 401 -3.51 1.76 -23.40
CA GLY A 401 -3.79 3.13 -22.94
C GLY A 401 -3.09 4.24 -23.72
N ARG A 402 -3.22 5.47 -23.20
CA ARG A 402 -2.58 6.65 -23.79
C ARG A 402 -1.07 6.50 -23.64
N HIS A 403 -0.33 6.78 -24.71
CA HIS A 403 1.12 6.63 -24.73
C HIS A 403 1.81 7.95 -24.34
N PRO A 404 2.82 7.96 -23.45
CA PRO A 404 3.50 9.18 -23.02
C PRO A 404 4.27 9.89 -24.16
N GLY A 405 4.50 9.22 -25.29
CA GLY A 405 5.04 9.86 -26.49
C GLY A 405 4.05 10.78 -27.24
N GLN A 406 2.76 10.76 -26.89
CA GLN A 406 1.69 11.47 -27.60
C GLN A 406 1.17 12.69 -26.81
N ALA A 407 0.77 13.76 -27.53
CA ALA A 407 0.22 14.96 -26.89
C ALA A 407 -1.07 14.68 -26.10
N SER A 408 -1.91 13.78 -26.63
CA SER A 408 -3.18 13.36 -26.03
C SER A 408 -3.02 12.80 -24.61
N PHE A 409 -1.85 12.23 -24.27
CA PHE A 409 -1.55 11.75 -22.91
C PHE A 409 -1.47 12.91 -21.91
N TYR A 410 -0.69 13.95 -22.21
CA TYR A 410 -0.50 15.09 -21.32
C TYR A 410 -1.72 16.01 -21.26
N GLU A 411 -2.41 16.19 -22.39
CA GLU A 411 -3.67 16.94 -22.45
C GLU A 411 -4.75 16.28 -21.60
N TYR A 412 -4.86 14.95 -21.69
CA TYR A 412 -5.76 14.16 -20.87
C TYR A 412 -5.42 14.31 -19.37
N ALA A 413 -4.16 14.12 -18.99
CA ALA A 413 -3.73 14.27 -17.60
C ALA A 413 -4.01 15.68 -17.05
N ALA A 414 -3.68 16.74 -17.81
CA ALA A 414 -3.94 18.11 -17.41
C ALA A 414 -5.43 18.46 -17.33
N ARG A 415 -6.28 17.85 -18.17
CA ARG A 415 -7.73 17.96 -18.04
C ARG A 415 -8.21 17.29 -16.75
N ARG A 416 -7.77 16.05 -16.49
CA ARG A 416 -8.21 15.28 -15.33
C ARG A 416 -7.78 15.92 -14.01
N ALA A 417 -6.54 16.40 -13.92
CA ALA A 417 -6.06 17.13 -12.74
C ALA A 417 -6.92 18.37 -12.42
N ARG A 418 -7.38 19.09 -13.47
CA ARG A 418 -8.29 20.24 -13.29
C ARG A 418 -9.69 19.84 -12.82
N GLU A 419 -10.20 18.69 -13.26
CA GLU A 419 -11.48 18.15 -12.79
C GLU A 419 -11.42 17.73 -11.32
N ILE A 420 -10.29 17.15 -10.89
CA ILE A 420 -10.03 16.80 -9.48
C ILE A 420 -9.86 18.06 -8.62
N GLY A 421 -9.22 19.10 -9.17
CA GLY A 421 -9.06 20.39 -8.50
C GLY A 421 -7.94 20.43 -7.45
N GLU A 422 -7.08 19.41 -7.38
CA GLU A 422 -5.98 19.34 -6.44
C GLU A 422 -4.76 20.13 -6.98
N PRO A 423 -4.31 21.21 -6.32
CA PRO A 423 -3.32 22.13 -6.88
C PRO A 423 -1.97 21.49 -7.23
N ARG A 424 -1.51 20.52 -6.44
CA ARG A 424 -0.22 19.84 -6.68
C ARG A 424 -0.29 19.03 -7.98
N GLN A 425 -1.36 18.24 -8.18
CA GLN A 425 -1.60 17.51 -9.43
C GLN A 425 -1.70 18.43 -10.66
N ILE A 426 -2.39 19.56 -10.52
CA ILE A 426 -2.49 20.57 -11.58
C ILE A 426 -1.08 21.09 -11.95
N ALA A 427 -0.26 21.41 -10.94
CA ALA A 427 1.09 21.91 -11.17
C ALA A 427 2.00 20.85 -11.84
N HIS A 428 1.99 19.60 -11.39
CA HIS A 428 2.79 18.53 -12.03
C HIS A 428 2.37 18.26 -13.47
N THR A 429 1.07 18.18 -13.74
CA THR A 429 0.58 17.93 -15.11
C THR A 429 0.91 19.10 -16.04
N ALA A 430 0.80 20.35 -15.57
CA ALA A 430 1.24 21.53 -16.31
C ALA A 430 2.75 21.52 -16.59
N LEU A 431 3.57 21.11 -15.62
CA LEU A 431 5.02 20.99 -15.78
C LEU A 431 5.40 19.94 -16.83
N ASN A 432 4.76 18.76 -16.79
CA ASN A 432 4.99 17.70 -17.77
C ASN A 432 4.56 18.14 -19.18
N LEU A 433 3.38 18.76 -19.30
CA LEU A 433 2.91 19.28 -20.58
C LEU A 433 3.85 20.37 -21.13
N TRP A 434 4.34 21.27 -20.28
CA TRP A 434 5.32 22.29 -20.68
C TRP A 434 6.62 21.65 -21.20
N ARG A 435 7.17 20.65 -20.49
CA ARG A 435 8.38 19.92 -20.91
C ARG A 435 8.17 19.20 -22.24
N PHE A 436 7.06 18.47 -22.37
CA PHE A 436 6.71 17.76 -23.59
C PHE A 436 6.56 18.72 -24.78
N SER A 437 5.76 19.78 -24.65
CA SER A 437 5.55 20.75 -25.72
C SER A 437 6.84 21.47 -26.11
N ARG A 438 7.74 21.74 -25.15
CA ARG A 438 9.07 22.28 -25.43
C ARG A 438 9.92 21.32 -26.26
N GLU A 439 9.97 20.05 -25.88
CA GLU A 439 10.73 19.03 -26.63
C GLU A 439 10.18 18.79 -28.04
N ARG A 440 8.86 18.94 -28.24
CA ARG A 440 8.19 18.78 -29.53
C ARG A 440 8.13 20.06 -30.38
N GLY A 441 8.68 21.19 -29.90
CA GLY A 441 8.64 22.47 -30.61
C GLY A 441 7.25 23.11 -30.72
N GLN A 442 6.29 22.72 -29.87
CA GLN A 442 4.91 23.20 -29.88
C GLN A 442 4.79 24.50 -29.06
N LEU A 443 5.23 25.62 -29.65
CA LEU A 443 5.36 26.90 -28.94
C LEU A 443 4.06 27.41 -28.28
N ALA A 444 2.92 27.27 -28.95
CA ALA A 444 1.64 27.72 -28.41
C ALA A 444 1.22 26.93 -27.16
N ALA A 445 1.26 25.59 -27.25
CA ALA A 445 0.96 24.69 -26.14
C ALA A 445 1.95 24.87 -24.98
N MET A 446 3.24 25.03 -25.28
CA MET A 446 4.27 25.29 -24.28
C MET A 446 3.98 26.57 -23.49
N ARG A 447 3.64 27.68 -24.15
CA ARG A 447 3.29 28.95 -23.49
C ARG A 447 2.03 28.84 -22.66
N GLN A 448 1.02 28.12 -23.17
CA GLN A 448 -0.23 27.91 -22.44
C GLN A 448 -0.01 27.08 -21.16
N ALA A 449 0.77 26.01 -21.24
CA ALA A 449 1.12 25.18 -20.10
C ALA A 449 1.93 25.96 -19.05
N LEU A 450 2.91 26.76 -19.50
CA LEU A 450 3.69 27.63 -18.63
C LEU A 450 2.81 28.66 -17.90
N ALA A 451 1.96 29.38 -18.63
CA ALA A 451 1.04 30.35 -18.04
C ALA A 451 0.03 29.71 -17.08
N HIS A 452 -0.30 28.43 -17.28
CA HIS A 452 -1.15 27.70 -16.33
C HIS A 452 -0.39 27.29 -15.07
N LEU A 453 0.85 26.81 -15.22
CA LEU A 453 1.74 26.51 -14.10
C LEU A 453 1.98 27.76 -13.25
N GLU A 454 2.35 28.89 -13.86
CA GLU A 454 2.59 30.16 -13.16
C GLU A 454 1.37 30.61 -12.37
N ARG A 455 0.18 30.63 -12.98
CA ARG A 455 -1.07 30.95 -12.27
C ARG A 455 -1.35 30.03 -11.09
N THR A 456 -1.03 28.74 -11.22
CA THR A 456 -1.22 27.76 -10.13
C THR A 456 -0.24 28.01 -8.99
N LEU A 457 1.03 28.27 -9.30
CA LEU A 457 2.07 28.58 -8.31
C LEU A 457 1.83 29.92 -7.61
N ASP A 458 1.24 30.89 -8.31
CA ASP A 458 0.92 32.20 -7.71
C ASP A 458 -0.31 32.12 -6.80
N ALA A 459 -1.28 31.26 -7.13
CA ALA A 459 -2.43 30.96 -6.27
C ALA A 459 -2.05 30.11 -5.04
N HIS A 460 -1.01 29.28 -5.15
CA HIS A 460 -0.55 28.37 -4.10
C HIS A 460 0.98 28.45 -3.93
N PRO A 461 1.50 29.47 -3.22
CA PRO A 461 2.94 29.76 -3.15
C PRO A 461 3.79 28.65 -2.53
N ASP A 462 3.20 27.84 -1.65
CA ASP A 462 3.82 26.68 -1.01
C ASP A 462 4.20 25.58 -2.01
N LEU A 463 3.47 25.47 -3.13
CA LEU A 463 3.77 24.51 -4.19
C LEU A 463 5.17 24.68 -4.77
N ARG A 464 5.71 25.91 -4.82
CA ARG A 464 7.08 26.11 -5.31
C ARG A 464 8.09 25.37 -4.43
N VAL A 465 7.91 25.42 -3.11
CA VAL A 465 8.78 24.74 -2.14
C VAL A 465 8.62 23.22 -2.27
N ILE A 466 7.37 22.75 -2.37
CA ILE A 466 7.02 21.34 -2.50
C ILE A 466 7.63 20.74 -3.77
N LEU A 467 7.37 21.33 -4.94
CA LEU A 467 7.89 20.84 -6.22
C LEU A 467 9.43 20.85 -6.26
N THR A 468 10.06 21.89 -5.69
CA THR A 468 11.52 21.96 -5.61
C THR A 468 12.08 20.86 -4.70
N ALA A 469 11.43 20.61 -3.56
CA ALA A 469 11.83 19.53 -2.63
C ALA A 469 11.66 18.14 -3.26
N GLU A 470 10.70 17.98 -4.16
CA GLU A 470 10.48 16.76 -4.94
C GLU A 470 11.44 16.61 -6.12
N GLY A 471 12.33 17.59 -6.34
CA GLY A 471 13.39 17.54 -7.36
C GLY A 471 13.01 18.17 -8.71
N TYR A 472 11.86 18.83 -8.81
CA TYR A 472 11.44 19.47 -10.06
C TYR A 472 12.15 20.82 -10.29
N SER A 473 12.63 21.02 -11.52
CA SER A 473 13.20 22.30 -11.96
C SER A 473 12.10 23.18 -12.56
N LEU A 474 11.80 24.31 -11.89
CA LEU A 474 10.75 25.22 -12.33
C LEU A 474 11.23 26.20 -13.42
N PRO A 475 10.36 26.55 -14.39
CA PRO A 475 10.66 27.61 -15.35
C PRO A 475 10.94 28.94 -14.63
N GLY A 476 11.99 29.67 -15.06
CA GLY A 476 12.31 30.99 -14.52
C GLY A 476 13.03 31.03 -13.16
N SER A 477 13.24 29.88 -12.50
CA SER A 477 14.13 29.80 -11.33
C SER A 477 15.59 29.85 -11.79
N GLY A 478 16.10 31.06 -12.02
CA GLY A 478 17.50 31.26 -12.39
C GLY A 478 18.45 30.70 -11.34
N ARG A 479 19.10 29.56 -11.64
CA ARG A 479 20.42 29.22 -11.11
C ARG A 479 21.45 29.44 -12.20
N ARG A 480 22.24 30.51 -12.06
CA ARG A 480 23.66 30.48 -12.44
C ARG A 480 24.36 29.47 -11.52
N ALA A 481 25.27 28.67 -12.09
CA ALA A 481 26.06 27.55 -11.54
C ALA A 481 25.28 26.22 -11.39
N ALA A 482 25.69 25.07 -11.95
CA ALA A 482 27.05 24.59 -12.26
C ALA A 482 27.19 24.06 -13.69
N GLY A 483 28.43 24.01 -14.18
CA GLY A 483 28.83 23.49 -15.49
C GLY A 483 28.55 22.00 -15.69
N PRO A 484 29.08 21.40 -16.77
CA PRO A 484 28.83 19.99 -17.09
C PRO A 484 29.14 19.12 -15.87
N ARG A 485 28.22 18.20 -15.53
CA ARG A 485 28.48 17.12 -14.55
C ARG A 485 29.87 16.55 -14.86
N PRO A 486 30.82 16.48 -13.90
CA PRO A 486 32.03 15.72 -14.13
C PRO A 486 31.60 14.28 -14.44
N ALA A 487 32.12 13.73 -15.53
CA ALA A 487 31.95 12.32 -15.83
C ALA A 487 32.37 11.53 -14.58
N GLN A 488 31.44 10.80 -13.97
CA GLN A 488 31.80 9.83 -12.96
C GLN A 488 32.75 8.80 -13.61
N PRO A 489 33.84 8.40 -12.95
CA PRO A 489 34.73 7.39 -13.47
C PRO A 489 33.94 6.10 -13.70
N ARG A 490 33.98 5.58 -14.92
CA ARG A 490 33.48 4.25 -15.25
C ARG A 490 34.15 3.27 -14.30
N LEU A 491 33.37 2.64 -13.42
CA LEU A 491 33.80 1.43 -12.75
C LEU A 491 34.13 0.39 -13.83
N PRO A 492 35.27 -0.32 -13.73
CA PRO A 492 35.59 -1.36 -14.69
C PRO A 492 34.52 -2.47 -14.63
N PRO A 493 34.22 -3.13 -15.76
CA PRO A 493 33.26 -4.21 -15.79
C PRO A 493 33.71 -5.31 -14.82
N HIS A 494 32.84 -5.67 -13.88
CA HIS A 494 33.05 -6.86 -13.06
C HIS A 494 33.17 -8.07 -14.00
N HIS A 495 34.34 -8.70 -13.91
CA HIS A 495 34.68 -9.91 -14.62
C HIS A 495 33.58 -10.97 -14.43
N ALA A 496 33.17 -11.55 -15.56
CA ALA A 496 32.44 -12.80 -15.59
C ALA A 496 33.23 -13.85 -14.78
N HIS A 497 32.59 -14.44 -13.77
CA HIS A 497 33.07 -15.70 -13.22
C HIS A 497 32.97 -16.76 -14.33
N PRO A 498 34.06 -17.50 -14.61
CA PRO A 498 34.05 -18.52 -15.65
C PRO A 498 33.23 -19.73 -15.19
N ALA A 499 32.47 -20.30 -16.14
CA ALA A 499 31.86 -21.60 -16.01
C ALA A 499 32.93 -22.63 -15.65
N GLY A 500 32.73 -23.32 -14.53
CA GLY A 500 33.55 -24.48 -14.16
C GLY A 500 33.20 -25.63 -15.09
N ASP A 501 34.19 -26.02 -15.91
CA ASP A 501 34.24 -27.27 -16.64
C ASP A 501 34.05 -28.46 -15.68
N ALA A 502 32.94 -29.17 -15.84
CA ALA A 502 32.80 -30.54 -15.38
C ALA A 502 33.48 -31.46 -16.42
N GLY A 503 34.80 -31.58 -16.29
CA GLY A 503 35.58 -32.61 -16.97
C GLY A 503 35.40 -33.96 -16.27
N ALA A 504 34.91 -34.94 -17.02
CA ALA A 504 34.85 -36.33 -16.65
C ALA A 504 36.24 -37.00 -16.60
N VAL A 505 36.23 -38.23 -16.04
CA VAL A 505 37.20 -39.34 -16.14
C VAL A 505 38.19 -39.50 -14.98
N ALA A 506 37.82 -40.35 -14.02
CA ALA A 506 38.37 -41.70 -13.83
C ALA A 506 37.58 -42.43 -12.72
#